data_AF-A0A497IJA0-F1
#
_entry.id   AF-A0A497IJA0-F1
#
_cell.length_a   1.000
_cell.length_b   1.000
_cell.length_c   1.000
_cell.angle_alpha   90.00
_cell.angle_beta   90.00
_cell.angle_gamma   90.00
#
_symmetry.space_group_name_H-M   'P 1'
#
loop_
_entity.id
_entity.type
_entity.pdbx_description
1 polymer ?
#
loop_
_entity_poly.entity_id
_entity_poly.type
_entity_poly.pdbx_seq_one_letter_code
_entity_poly.pdbx_strand_id
1 'polypeptide(L)'
;MKFELERLKRGTNGKVVRVMIVLQLMLALAIMLPTAAMAEGDSQCYSCHSDAVTEIRESVHHANGVDCMDCHGGVVLPNVSLITRDVMSGNFVGAPTRTETLEFCSKCHEDVGDDYEASVHRVTSEKHDAPECRDCHGGGHDILSVSDPASPTYRPNQLEMCVDCHDDHDMMEKYDVNTHVLATYEASYHWKAFKFGQLKAATCLDCHGTHAVKSEDDETSSTSDFNLGGTCGKEGCHPGVNPGARVWMGMTHYDQHEQTPDLVFDKSGLDVKERAYYLGPINLAFYIEIFFILLTCTVVIVLIIFVLLDLLTRIKMKKHF
;
A
#
# COMPACT_ATOMS: atom_id res chain seq x y z
N MET A 1 -36.54 74.56 22.53
CA MET A 1 -35.81 73.92 21.41
C MET A 1 -34.80 72.82 21.82
N LYS A 2 -34.61 72.51 23.12
CA LYS A 2 -33.71 71.43 23.58
C LYS A 2 -34.39 70.08 23.84
N PHE A 3 -35.72 70.05 24.00
CA PHE A 3 -36.50 68.85 24.32
C PHE A 3 -36.92 68.03 23.08
N GLU A 4 -36.94 68.64 21.90
CA GLU A 4 -37.31 67.98 20.62
C GLU A 4 -36.14 67.16 20.03
N LEU A 5 -34.89 67.56 20.29
CA LEU A 5 -33.68 66.92 19.74
C LEU A 5 -33.31 65.60 20.45
N GLU A 6 -33.68 65.42 21.72
CA GLU A 6 -33.43 64.15 22.45
C GLU A 6 -34.46 63.07 22.13
N ARG A 7 -35.68 63.45 21.74
CA ARG A 7 -36.73 62.50 21.32
C ARG A 7 -36.41 61.86 19.97
N LEU A 8 -35.77 62.59 19.07
CA LEU A 8 -35.32 62.09 17.76
C LEU A 8 -34.13 61.13 17.84
N LYS A 9 -33.25 61.24 18.85
CA LYS A 9 -32.09 60.32 19.03
C LYS A 9 -32.45 58.96 19.62
N ARG A 10 -33.55 58.84 20.38
CA ARG A 10 -34.00 57.54 20.94
C ARG A 10 -34.89 56.75 19.97
N GLY A 11 -35.61 57.42 19.07
CA GLY A 11 -36.54 56.79 18.12
C GLY A 11 -35.87 56.14 16.90
N THR A 12 -34.75 56.67 16.44
CA THR A 12 -34.00 56.15 15.28
C THR A 12 -33.10 54.98 15.66
N ASN A 13 -32.43 55.04 16.81
CA ASN A 13 -31.54 53.97 17.26
C ASN A 13 -32.28 52.65 17.55
N GLY A 14 -33.49 52.70 18.12
CA GLY A 14 -34.28 51.49 18.37
C GLY A 14 -34.76 50.80 17.08
N LYS A 15 -35.08 51.59 16.04
CA LYS A 15 -35.49 51.05 14.72
C LYS A 15 -34.28 50.49 13.96
N VAL A 16 -33.15 51.19 13.96
CA VAL A 16 -31.92 50.72 13.32
C VAL A 16 -31.39 49.45 13.99
N VAL A 17 -31.37 49.40 15.32
CA VAL A 17 -30.95 48.19 16.06
C VAL A 17 -31.90 47.02 15.80
N ARG A 18 -33.22 47.27 15.75
CA ARG A 18 -34.20 46.21 15.38
C ARG A 18 -34.01 45.73 13.95
N VAL A 19 -33.77 46.62 12.99
CA VAL A 19 -33.52 46.27 11.59
C VAL A 19 -32.21 45.48 11.45
N MET A 20 -31.15 45.86 12.18
CA MET A 20 -29.88 45.13 12.18
C MET A 20 -30.01 43.75 12.83
N ILE A 21 -30.75 43.62 13.93
CA ILE A 21 -31.01 42.31 14.57
C ILE A 21 -31.85 41.42 13.64
N VAL A 22 -32.86 41.97 12.96
CA VAL A 22 -33.66 41.21 11.99
C VAL A 22 -32.83 40.80 10.78
N LEU A 23 -31.96 41.67 10.26
CA LEU A 23 -31.02 41.34 9.18
C LEU A 23 -30.01 40.27 9.60
N GLN A 24 -29.48 40.34 10.84
CA GLN A 24 -28.57 39.33 11.37
C GLN A 24 -29.27 37.99 11.61
N LEU A 25 -30.52 38.00 12.08
CA LEU A 25 -31.32 36.78 12.23
C LEU A 25 -31.72 36.20 10.87
N MET A 26 -32.04 37.03 9.88
CA MET A 26 -32.32 36.58 8.50
C MET A 26 -31.07 36.03 7.82
N LEU A 27 -29.90 36.63 8.05
CA LEU A 27 -28.63 36.11 7.55
C LEU A 27 -28.23 34.81 8.25
N ALA A 28 -28.43 34.69 9.56
CA ALA A 28 -28.21 33.45 10.30
C ALA A 28 -29.19 32.34 9.87
N LEU A 29 -30.45 32.69 9.55
CA LEU A 29 -31.43 31.76 9.02
C LEU A 29 -31.11 31.35 7.57
N ALA A 30 -30.51 32.24 6.77
CA ALA A 30 -30.04 31.94 5.43
C ALA A 30 -28.80 31.03 5.41
N ILE A 31 -27.94 31.13 6.44
CA ILE A 31 -26.78 30.23 6.64
C ILE A 31 -27.22 28.87 7.22
N MET A 32 -28.36 28.83 7.93
CA MET A 32 -28.98 27.61 8.47
C MET A 32 -30.02 26.97 7.53
N LEU A 33 -30.21 27.49 6.31
CA LEU A 33 -30.91 26.73 5.29
C LEU A 33 -30.03 25.51 5.01
N PRO A 34 -30.48 24.29 5.33
CA PRO A 34 -29.79 23.12 4.85
C PRO A 34 -29.84 23.24 3.34
N THR A 35 -28.69 23.16 2.69
CA THR A 35 -28.60 22.78 1.28
C THR A 35 -29.13 21.35 1.17
N ALA A 36 -30.44 21.17 1.36
CA ALA A 36 -31.19 19.95 1.11
C ALA A 36 -31.47 19.86 -0.41
N ALA A 37 -30.43 20.12 -1.19
CA ALA A 37 -30.45 20.13 -2.64
C ALA A 37 -29.38 19.18 -3.15
N MET A 38 -29.25 18.00 -2.54
CA MET A 38 -28.59 16.81 -3.07
C MET A 38 -29.28 15.58 -2.47
N ALA A 39 -29.43 14.51 -3.26
CA ALA A 39 -30.11 13.23 -2.96
C ALA A 39 -31.64 13.15 -3.17
N GLU A 40 -32.14 13.58 -4.34
CA GLU A 40 -33.51 13.24 -4.78
C GLU A 40 -33.56 11.93 -5.61
N GLY A 41 -32.40 11.40 -6.04
CA GLY A 41 -32.27 10.14 -6.78
C GLY A 41 -32.31 8.87 -5.89
N ASP A 42 -31.60 8.89 -4.76
CA ASP A 42 -31.41 7.71 -3.90
C ASP A 42 -32.68 7.21 -3.21
N SER A 43 -33.66 8.09 -2.95
CA SER A 43 -34.82 7.75 -2.12
C SER A 43 -35.66 6.62 -2.73
N GLN A 44 -35.65 6.51 -4.06
CA GLN A 44 -36.37 5.46 -4.79
C GLN A 44 -35.68 4.10 -4.66
N CYS A 45 -34.35 4.07 -4.57
CA CYS A 45 -33.55 2.86 -4.40
C CYS A 45 -33.51 2.41 -2.92
N TYR A 46 -33.37 3.38 -1.99
CA TYR A 46 -33.17 3.15 -0.56
C TYR A 46 -34.23 2.24 0.08
N SER A 47 -35.47 2.36 -0.37
CA SER A 47 -36.59 1.62 0.22
C SER A 47 -36.50 0.09 0.02
N CYS A 48 -35.76 -0.35 -1.00
CA CYS A 48 -35.52 -1.77 -1.28
C CYS A 48 -34.04 -2.17 -1.11
N HIS A 49 -33.12 -1.22 -1.28
CA HIS A 49 -31.66 -1.41 -1.26
C HIS A 49 -31.01 -0.56 -0.16
N SER A 50 -31.57 -0.61 1.05
CA SER A 50 -31.13 0.24 2.18
C SER A 50 -29.64 0.13 2.47
N ASP A 51 -29.10 -1.09 2.40
CA ASP A 51 -27.72 -1.38 2.78
C ASP A 51 -26.76 -0.81 1.72
N ALA A 52 -26.97 -1.15 0.45
CA ALA A 52 -26.23 -0.60 -0.69
C ALA A 52 -26.27 0.95 -0.75
N VAL A 53 -27.43 1.55 -0.47
CA VAL A 53 -27.54 3.02 -0.45
C VAL A 53 -26.85 3.62 0.78
N THR A 54 -26.76 2.89 1.89
CA THR A 54 -26.00 3.35 3.05
C THR A 54 -24.50 3.29 2.77
N GLU A 55 -24.02 2.20 2.18
CA GLU A 55 -22.62 2.02 1.77
C GLU A 55 -22.18 3.10 0.77
N ILE A 56 -22.97 3.32 -0.30
CA ILE A 56 -22.60 4.31 -1.33
C ILE A 56 -22.51 5.73 -0.78
N ARG A 57 -23.35 6.08 0.19
CA ARG A 57 -23.32 7.42 0.81
C ARG A 57 -22.03 7.70 1.59
N GLU A 58 -21.33 6.67 2.01
CA GLU A 58 -20.04 6.78 2.68
C GLU A 58 -18.85 6.69 1.69
N SER A 59 -19.12 6.33 0.43
CA SER A 59 -18.10 6.15 -0.60
C SER A 59 -17.57 7.45 -1.19
N VAL A 60 -16.41 7.35 -1.84
CA VAL A 60 -15.82 8.44 -2.62
C VAL A 60 -16.69 8.82 -3.82
N HIS A 61 -17.48 7.88 -4.36
CA HIS A 61 -18.37 8.11 -5.50
C HIS A 61 -19.49 9.09 -5.14
N HIS A 62 -20.19 8.84 -4.03
CA HIS A 62 -21.23 9.76 -3.57
C HIS A 62 -20.66 11.13 -3.17
N ALA A 63 -19.48 11.16 -2.55
CA ALA A 63 -18.78 12.42 -2.25
C ALA A 63 -18.46 13.25 -3.51
N ASN A 64 -18.40 12.61 -4.69
CA ASN A 64 -18.21 13.24 -5.98
C ASN A 64 -19.51 13.35 -6.81
N GLY A 65 -20.67 13.11 -6.20
CA GLY A 65 -21.97 13.25 -6.85
C GLY A 65 -22.32 12.16 -7.85
N VAL A 66 -21.71 10.97 -7.72
CA VAL A 66 -22.10 9.76 -8.46
C VAL A 66 -23.14 9.01 -7.64
N ASP A 67 -24.33 8.87 -8.21
CA ASP A 67 -25.48 8.21 -7.59
C ASP A 67 -25.74 6.83 -8.22
N CYS A 68 -26.73 6.08 -7.70
CA CYS A 68 -26.99 4.70 -8.09
C CYS A 68 -27.21 4.53 -9.61
N MET A 69 -27.90 5.48 -10.23
CA MET A 69 -28.28 5.43 -11.65
C MET A 69 -27.12 5.76 -12.59
N ASP A 70 -26.06 6.42 -12.12
CA ASP A 70 -24.89 6.71 -12.96
C ASP A 70 -24.13 5.42 -13.28
N CYS A 71 -24.10 4.50 -12.32
CA CYS A 71 -23.53 3.16 -12.48
C CYS A 71 -24.53 2.18 -13.11
N HIS A 72 -25.72 2.08 -12.52
CA HIS A 72 -26.70 1.04 -12.85
C HIS A 72 -27.71 1.44 -13.92
N GLY A 73 -27.79 2.70 -14.33
CA GLY A 73 -28.86 3.17 -15.22
C GLY A 73 -30.24 3.11 -14.57
N GLY A 74 -31.29 2.99 -15.39
CA GLY A 74 -32.67 2.95 -14.96
C GLY A 74 -33.50 4.11 -15.51
N VAL A 75 -34.71 4.25 -15.00
CA VAL A 75 -35.63 5.33 -15.40
C VAL A 75 -36.03 6.18 -14.22
N VAL A 76 -35.97 7.50 -14.39
CA VAL A 76 -36.49 8.44 -13.41
C VAL A 76 -38.00 8.51 -13.58
N LEU A 77 -38.75 8.08 -12.57
CA LEU A 77 -40.20 8.19 -12.58
C LEU A 77 -40.63 9.57 -12.06
N PRO A 78 -41.54 10.27 -12.76
CA PRO A 78 -41.95 11.64 -12.40
C PRO A 78 -42.75 11.73 -11.09
N ASN A 79 -43.13 10.59 -10.49
CA ASN A 79 -43.80 10.53 -9.20
C ASN A 79 -42.93 9.80 -8.17
N VAL A 80 -42.02 10.54 -7.55
CA VAL A 80 -41.08 10.11 -6.49
C VAL A 80 -41.76 9.48 -5.26
N SER A 81 -43.09 9.59 -5.12
CA SER A 81 -43.84 8.92 -4.04
C SER A 81 -44.14 7.45 -4.33
N LEU A 82 -43.95 6.99 -5.56
CA LEU A 82 -44.16 5.59 -5.94
C LEU A 82 -42.83 4.85 -5.86
N ILE A 83 -42.61 4.15 -4.74
CA ILE A 83 -41.56 3.15 -4.63
C ILE A 83 -42.01 1.94 -5.47
N THR A 84 -41.36 1.71 -6.60
CA THR A 84 -41.68 0.62 -7.53
C THR A 84 -40.41 0.04 -8.13
N ARG A 85 -40.47 -1.23 -8.54
CA ARG A 85 -39.39 -1.89 -9.29
C ARG A 85 -39.23 -1.32 -10.70
N ASP A 86 -40.19 -0.53 -11.19
CA ASP A 86 -40.14 0.06 -12.52
C ASP A 86 -38.95 1.02 -12.71
N VAL A 87 -38.35 1.53 -11.62
CA VAL A 87 -37.10 2.31 -11.67
C VAL A 87 -35.93 1.49 -12.23
N MET A 88 -35.96 0.16 -12.08
CA MET A 88 -35.00 -0.80 -12.62
C MET A 88 -35.38 -1.29 -14.03
N SER A 89 -35.96 -0.41 -14.86
CA SER A 89 -36.32 -0.71 -16.24
C SER A 89 -35.50 0.13 -17.24
N GLY A 90 -35.72 -0.06 -18.54
CA GLY A 90 -34.99 0.67 -19.57
C GLY A 90 -33.55 0.17 -19.73
N ASN A 91 -32.58 1.06 -19.52
CA ASN A 91 -31.14 0.74 -19.60
C ASN A 91 -30.55 0.25 -18.26
N PHE A 92 -31.41 -0.14 -17.31
CA PHE A 92 -30.94 -0.65 -16.03
C PHE A 92 -30.07 -1.89 -16.21
N VAL A 93 -28.89 -1.86 -15.61
CA VAL A 93 -27.96 -2.97 -15.49
C VAL A 93 -27.90 -3.39 -14.03
N GLY A 94 -28.02 -4.69 -13.78
CA GLY A 94 -27.97 -5.25 -12.43
C GLY A 94 -26.58 -5.15 -11.81
N ALA A 95 -26.33 -5.99 -10.81
CA ALA A 95 -24.98 -6.15 -10.28
C ALA A 95 -24.09 -6.79 -11.37
N PRO A 96 -22.95 -6.16 -11.74
CA PRO A 96 -22.03 -6.75 -12.71
C PRO A 96 -21.42 -8.02 -12.15
N THR A 97 -21.21 -9.01 -13.01
CA THR A 97 -20.38 -10.19 -12.68
C THR A 97 -18.90 -9.82 -12.61
N ARG A 98 -18.06 -10.72 -12.09
CA ARG A 98 -16.60 -10.47 -11.99
C ARG A 98 -15.96 -10.09 -13.33
N THR A 99 -16.39 -10.77 -14.40
CA THR A 99 -15.90 -10.54 -15.76
C THR A 99 -16.43 -9.26 -16.38
N GLU A 100 -17.53 -8.70 -15.88
CA GLU A 100 -18.13 -7.46 -16.35
C GLU A 100 -17.66 -6.23 -15.57
N THR A 101 -17.07 -6.40 -14.38
CA THR A 101 -16.64 -5.29 -13.52
C THR A 101 -15.67 -4.34 -14.21
N LEU A 102 -14.74 -4.87 -15.03
CA LEU A 102 -13.80 -4.03 -15.77
C LEU A 102 -14.55 -3.07 -16.70
N GLU A 103 -15.40 -3.58 -17.61
CA GLU A 103 -16.19 -2.76 -18.51
C GLU A 103 -17.12 -1.79 -17.74
N PHE A 104 -17.64 -2.23 -16.59
CA PHE A 104 -18.51 -1.43 -15.75
C PHE A 104 -17.81 -0.19 -15.19
N CYS A 105 -16.60 -0.36 -14.62
CA CYS A 105 -15.80 0.72 -14.05
C CYS A 105 -15.15 1.60 -15.13
N SER A 106 -14.73 1.00 -16.25
CA SER A 106 -14.06 1.69 -17.36
C SER A 106 -14.94 2.66 -18.13
N LYS A 107 -16.28 2.65 -17.91
CA LYS A 107 -17.18 3.70 -18.43
C LYS A 107 -16.74 5.10 -18.03
N CYS A 108 -16.09 5.24 -16.87
CA CYS A 108 -15.55 6.51 -16.38
C CYS A 108 -14.04 6.44 -16.10
N HIS A 109 -13.50 5.25 -15.81
CA HIS A 109 -12.09 5.04 -15.52
C HIS A 109 -11.34 4.38 -16.69
N GLU A 110 -11.51 4.90 -17.91
CA GLU A 110 -11.00 4.30 -19.16
C GLU A 110 -9.49 4.02 -19.10
N ASP A 111 -8.67 5.02 -18.76
CA ASP A 111 -7.21 4.87 -18.69
C ASP A 111 -6.78 3.76 -17.70
N VAL A 112 -7.46 3.68 -16.56
CA VAL A 112 -7.20 2.65 -15.54
C VAL A 112 -7.67 1.28 -16.03
N GLY A 113 -8.76 1.24 -16.78
CA GLY A 113 -9.27 0.06 -17.44
C GLY A 113 -8.28 -0.51 -18.45
N ASP A 114 -7.68 0.35 -19.26
CA ASP A 114 -6.66 -0.03 -20.25
C ASP A 114 -5.39 -0.57 -19.57
N ASP A 115 -4.96 0.08 -18.48
CA ASP A 115 -3.85 -0.40 -17.65
C ASP A 115 -4.15 -1.80 -17.08
N TYR A 116 -5.38 -2.01 -16.58
CA TYR A 116 -5.80 -3.29 -16.02
C TYR A 116 -5.92 -4.40 -17.07
N GLU A 117 -6.41 -4.08 -18.26
CA GLU A 117 -6.49 -5.01 -19.39
C GLU A 117 -5.10 -5.51 -19.79
N ALA A 118 -4.06 -4.67 -19.65
CA ALA A 118 -2.67 -5.04 -19.87
C ALA A 118 -2.01 -5.78 -18.69
N SER A 119 -2.73 -5.96 -17.57
CA SER A 119 -2.19 -6.60 -16.38
C SER A 119 -2.29 -8.13 -16.41
N VAL A 120 -1.34 -8.81 -15.75
CA VAL A 120 -1.43 -10.25 -15.47
C VAL A 120 -2.61 -10.63 -14.56
N HIS A 121 -3.15 -9.67 -13.81
CA HIS A 121 -4.30 -9.81 -12.91
C HIS A 121 -5.66 -9.69 -13.61
N ARG A 122 -5.70 -9.47 -14.92
CA ARG A 122 -6.95 -9.41 -15.66
C ARG A 122 -7.81 -10.67 -15.44
N VAL A 123 -9.04 -10.49 -14.97
CA VAL A 123 -10.03 -11.57 -14.84
C VAL A 123 -10.50 -12.03 -16.21
N THR A 124 -10.48 -13.34 -16.41
CA THR A 124 -11.05 -14.01 -17.59
C THR A 124 -11.85 -15.24 -17.17
N SER A 125 -12.56 -15.89 -18.10
CA SER A 125 -13.21 -17.17 -17.82
C SER A 125 -12.22 -18.26 -17.39
N GLU A 126 -10.97 -18.21 -17.86
CA GLU A 126 -9.90 -19.15 -17.51
C GLU A 126 -9.22 -18.76 -16.18
N LYS A 127 -9.16 -17.45 -15.87
CA LYS A 127 -8.55 -16.89 -14.67
C LYS A 127 -9.59 -16.16 -13.79
N HIS A 128 -10.67 -16.85 -13.43
CA HIS A 128 -11.76 -16.24 -12.65
C HIS A 128 -11.37 -15.91 -11.20
N ASP A 129 -10.31 -16.55 -10.69
CA ASP A 129 -9.73 -16.32 -9.37
C ASP A 129 -8.76 -15.13 -9.33
N ALA A 130 -8.43 -14.55 -10.50
CA ALA A 130 -7.67 -13.30 -10.53
C ALA A 130 -8.49 -12.17 -9.86
N PRO A 131 -7.83 -11.19 -9.23
CA PRO A 131 -8.56 -10.11 -8.59
C PRO A 131 -9.31 -9.26 -9.63
N GLU A 132 -10.29 -8.49 -9.21
CA GLU A 132 -10.95 -7.43 -9.98
C GLU A 132 -10.89 -6.10 -9.22
N CYS A 133 -11.44 -5.03 -9.79
CA CYS A 133 -11.41 -3.68 -9.18
C CYS A 133 -11.88 -3.68 -7.71
N ARG A 134 -12.91 -4.49 -7.40
CA ARG A 134 -13.53 -4.57 -6.07
C ARG A 134 -12.73 -5.39 -5.06
N ASP A 135 -11.81 -6.24 -5.50
CA ASP A 135 -11.00 -7.02 -4.56
C ASP A 135 -9.91 -6.16 -3.90
N CYS A 136 -9.46 -5.11 -4.59
CA CYS A 136 -8.43 -4.20 -4.08
C CYS A 136 -8.98 -2.90 -3.48
N HIS A 137 -10.07 -2.34 -4.02
CA HIS A 137 -10.58 -1.02 -3.61
C HIS A 137 -11.64 -1.07 -2.51
N GLY A 138 -12.14 -2.26 -2.17
CA GLY A 138 -13.40 -2.44 -1.44
C GLY A 138 -14.51 -2.85 -2.41
N GLY A 139 -15.68 -3.20 -1.90
CA GLY A 139 -16.80 -3.72 -2.68
C GLY A 139 -17.34 -2.76 -3.76
N GLY A 140 -18.58 -3.01 -4.21
CA GLY A 140 -19.17 -2.24 -5.32
C GLY A 140 -19.68 -0.85 -4.91
N HIS A 141 -20.04 -0.68 -3.64
CA HIS A 141 -20.73 0.51 -3.15
C HIS A 141 -19.96 1.21 -2.03
N ASP A 142 -18.92 0.62 -1.47
CA ASP A 142 -18.16 1.10 -0.30
C ASP A 142 -16.73 1.54 -0.66
N ILE A 143 -16.48 1.89 -1.93
CA ILE A 143 -15.16 2.32 -2.39
C ILE A 143 -14.78 3.65 -1.72
N LEU A 144 -13.75 3.61 -0.88
CA LEU A 144 -13.25 4.76 -0.12
C LEU A 144 -12.07 5.45 -0.83
N SER A 145 -11.80 6.70 -0.46
CA SER A 145 -10.60 7.41 -0.91
C SER A 145 -9.32 6.70 -0.47
N VAL A 146 -8.28 6.67 -1.31
CA VAL A 146 -6.93 6.17 -0.96
C VAL A 146 -6.29 6.89 0.25
N SER A 147 -6.84 8.05 0.63
CA SER A 147 -6.40 8.83 1.80
C SER A 147 -7.18 8.52 3.08
N ASP A 148 -8.28 7.77 2.97
CA ASP A 148 -9.10 7.36 4.10
C ASP A 148 -8.42 6.19 4.82
N PRO A 149 -8.16 6.28 6.14
CA PRO A 149 -7.54 5.19 6.89
C PRO A 149 -8.28 3.84 6.85
N ALA A 150 -9.58 3.84 6.58
CA ALA A 150 -10.39 2.63 6.44
C ALA A 150 -10.31 2.01 5.04
N SER A 151 -9.75 2.71 4.04
CA SER A 151 -9.62 2.18 2.69
C SER A 151 -8.59 1.06 2.64
N PRO A 152 -8.87 -0.07 1.94
CA PRO A 152 -7.85 -1.10 1.70
C PRO A 152 -6.63 -0.57 0.94
N THR A 153 -6.83 0.46 0.10
CA THR A 153 -5.76 1.10 -0.67
C THR A 153 -5.03 2.21 0.09
N TYR A 154 -5.44 2.49 1.34
CA TYR A 154 -4.70 3.37 2.23
C TYR A 154 -3.31 2.84 2.48
N ARG A 155 -2.30 3.72 2.40
CA ARG A 155 -0.89 3.31 2.38
C ARG A 155 -0.52 2.23 3.42
N PRO A 156 -0.75 2.43 4.73
CA PRO A 156 -0.55 1.40 5.75
C PRO A 156 -1.22 0.04 5.52
N ASN A 157 -2.37 0.01 4.84
CA ASN A 157 -3.17 -1.20 4.61
C ASN A 157 -2.77 -1.91 3.31
N GLN A 158 -1.95 -1.26 2.45
CA GLN A 158 -1.66 -1.74 1.10
C GLN A 158 -0.99 -3.11 1.00
N LEU A 159 -0.33 -3.57 2.06
CA LEU A 159 0.30 -4.89 2.06
C LEU A 159 -0.73 -6.00 2.20
N GLU A 160 -1.80 -5.77 2.95
CA GLU A 160 -2.79 -6.79 3.30
C GLU A 160 -3.58 -7.23 2.06
N MET A 161 -3.97 -6.28 1.19
CA MET A 161 -4.70 -6.61 -0.05
C MET A 161 -3.95 -7.58 -0.97
N CYS A 162 -2.61 -7.52 -0.98
CA CYS A 162 -1.81 -8.42 -1.82
C CYS A 162 -1.65 -9.78 -1.15
N VAL A 163 -1.43 -9.77 0.17
CA VAL A 163 -1.22 -10.97 0.99
C VAL A 163 -2.43 -11.90 0.97
N ASP A 164 -3.65 -11.35 0.93
CA ASP A 164 -4.90 -12.12 0.92
C ASP A 164 -4.95 -13.20 -0.17
N CYS A 165 -4.30 -12.96 -1.32
CA CYS A 165 -4.16 -13.95 -2.38
C CYS A 165 -2.73 -14.51 -2.49
N HIS A 166 -1.70 -13.68 -2.33
CA HIS A 166 -0.31 -14.10 -2.57
C HIS A 166 0.35 -14.89 -1.42
N ASP A 167 -0.35 -15.10 -0.31
CA ASP A 167 0.03 -16.08 0.74
C ASP A 167 -0.62 -17.46 0.50
N ASP A 168 -1.60 -17.57 -0.41
CA ASP A 168 -2.28 -18.83 -0.70
C ASP A 168 -1.40 -19.70 -1.61
N HIS A 169 -0.76 -20.70 -1.01
CA HIS A 169 0.10 -21.66 -1.72
C HIS A 169 -0.61 -22.35 -2.88
N ASP A 170 -1.84 -22.83 -2.68
CA ASP A 170 -2.57 -23.59 -3.71
C ASP A 170 -2.95 -22.68 -4.88
N MET A 171 -3.31 -21.42 -4.60
CA MET A 171 -3.59 -20.42 -5.62
C MET A 171 -2.32 -20.04 -6.40
N MET A 172 -1.21 -19.77 -5.71
CA MET A 172 0.05 -19.40 -6.35
C MET A 172 0.57 -20.55 -7.22
N GLU A 173 0.56 -21.79 -6.72
CA GLU A 173 0.97 -22.98 -7.48
C GLU A 173 0.10 -23.19 -8.72
N LYS A 174 -1.23 -23.03 -8.61
CA LYS A 174 -2.16 -23.17 -9.73
C LYS A 174 -1.82 -22.24 -10.91
N TYR A 175 -1.31 -21.04 -10.63
CA TYR A 175 -1.00 -20.03 -11.64
C TYR A 175 0.50 -19.89 -11.93
N ASP A 176 1.33 -20.83 -11.47
CA ASP A 176 2.79 -20.84 -11.64
C ASP A 176 3.45 -19.56 -11.10
N VAL A 177 2.91 -19.05 -9.99
CA VAL A 177 3.51 -17.96 -9.22
C VAL A 177 4.29 -18.57 -8.06
N ASN A 178 5.49 -18.04 -7.79
CA ASN A 178 6.33 -18.57 -6.72
C ASN A 178 5.60 -18.51 -5.36
N THR A 179 5.47 -19.66 -4.69
CA THR A 179 4.74 -19.81 -3.42
C THR A 179 5.45 -19.21 -2.21
N HIS A 180 6.72 -18.81 -2.36
CA HIS A 180 7.54 -18.18 -1.33
C HIS A 180 7.66 -16.65 -1.52
N VAL A 181 6.85 -16.07 -2.41
CA VAL A 181 6.82 -14.62 -2.71
C VAL A 181 6.64 -13.81 -1.42
N LEU A 182 5.66 -14.15 -0.59
CA LEU A 182 5.45 -13.41 0.66
C LEU A 182 6.60 -13.61 1.64
N ALA A 183 6.96 -14.85 1.97
CA ALA A 183 7.98 -15.16 2.98
C ALA A 183 9.33 -14.46 2.71
N THR A 184 9.75 -14.44 1.44
CA THR A 184 10.99 -13.77 1.02
C THR A 184 10.89 -12.24 1.12
N TYR A 185 9.73 -11.66 0.80
CA TYR A 185 9.49 -10.23 0.98
C TYR A 185 9.41 -9.84 2.46
N GLU A 186 8.80 -10.67 3.32
CA GLU A 186 8.75 -10.45 4.77
C GLU A 186 10.14 -10.42 5.40
N ALA A 187 11.06 -11.23 4.87
CA ALA A 187 12.45 -11.24 5.30
C ALA A 187 13.21 -9.95 4.91
N SER A 188 12.71 -9.18 3.94
CA SER A 188 13.36 -7.99 3.42
C SER A 188 13.37 -6.81 4.41
N TYR A 189 14.30 -5.86 4.19
CA TYR A 189 14.31 -4.60 4.93
C TYR A 189 13.05 -3.77 4.66
N HIS A 190 12.52 -3.79 3.44
CA HIS A 190 11.34 -3.02 3.05
C HIS A 190 10.11 -3.41 3.86
N TRP A 191 9.79 -4.71 3.94
CA TRP A 191 8.69 -5.19 4.77
C TRP A 191 8.87 -4.81 6.24
N LYS A 192 10.04 -5.14 6.82
CA LYS A 192 10.32 -4.85 8.23
C LYS A 192 10.18 -3.36 8.52
N ALA A 193 10.83 -2.50 7.74
CA ALA A 193 10.74 -1.06 7.91
C ALA A 193 9.28 -0.56 7.81
N PHE A 194 8.54 -1.04 6.81
CA PHE A 194 7.15 -0.66 6.61
C PHE A 194 6.25 -1.07 7.78
N LYS A 195 6.33 -2.34 8.23
CA LYS A 195 5.59 -2.85 9.38
C LYS A 195 5.96 -2.16 10.70
N PHE A 196 7.18 -1.62 10.82
CA PHE A 196 7.59 -0.74 11.93
C PHE A 196 7.23 0.75 11.74
N GLY A 197 6.37 1.08 10.78
CA GLY A 197 5.81 2.42 10.58
C GLY A 197 6.62 3.35 9.67
N GLN A 198 7.68 2.86 9.02
CA GLN A 198 8.41 3.62 8.02
C GLN A 198 7.66 3.58 6.68
N LEU A 199 6.59 4.37 6.53
CA LEU A 199 5.69 4.32 5.37
C LEU A 199 6.34 4.71 4.02
N LYS A 200 7.58 5.24 4.07
CA LYS A 200 8.43 5.50 2.89
C LYS A 200 9.12 4.24 2.35
N ALA A 201 9.17 3.16 3.12
CA ALA A 201 9.68 1.89 2.63
C ALA A 201 8.77 1.36 1.51
N ALA A 202 9.35 0.69 0.52
CA ALA A 202 8.63 0.17 -0.63
C ALA A 202 7.67 -0.96 -0.24
N THR A 203 6.44 -0.94 -0.75
CA THR A 203 5.46 -2.02 -0.74
C THR A 203 5.49 -2.77 -2.08
N CYS A 204 4.63 -3.79 -2.22
CA CYS A 204 4.42 -4.51 -3.48
C CYS A 204 4.18 -3.54 -4.65
N LEU A 205 3.36 -2.50 -4.44
CA LEU A 205 2.93 -1.56 -5.46
C LEU A 205 4.07 -0.63 -5.93
N ASP A 206 5.04 -0.34 -5.07
CA ASP A 206 6.19 0.50 -5.44
C ASP A 206 7.13 -0.21 -6.42
N CYS A 207 7.15 -1.54 -6.40
CA CYS A 207 7.94 -2.36 -7.33
C CYS A 207 7.11 -2.80 -8.54
N HIS A 208 5.94 -3.39 -8.32
CA HIS A 208 5.11 -4.02 -9.35
C HIS A 208 4.15 -3.06 -10.08
N GLY A 209 3.95 -1.86 -9.55
CA GLY A 209 2.94 -0.93 -10.04
C GLY A 209 1.57 -1.15 -9.38
N THR A 210 0.56 -0.44 -9.88
CA THR A 210 -0.79 -0.43 -9.29
C THR A 210 -1.79 -1.19 -10.17
N HIS A 211 -2.13 -0.63 -11.33
CA HIS A 211 -3.20 -1.13 -12.20
C HIS A 211 -2.66 -1.90 -13.41
N ALA A 212 -1.45 -1.59 -13.87
CA ALA A 212 -0.75 -2.29 -14.94
C ALA A 212 0.35 -3.24 -14.41
N VAL A 213 -0.02 -4.18 -13.52
CA VAL A 213 0.93 -5.16 -12.98
C VAL A 213 1.31 -6.16 -14.07
N LYS A 214 2.60 -6.26 -14.40
CA LYS A 214 3.13 -7.08 -15.49
C LYS A 214 4.06 -8.18 -14.99
N SER A 215 4.24 -9.22 -15.79
CA SER A 215 5.23 -10.28 -15.52
C SER A 215 6.65 -9.70 -15.50
N GLU A 216 7.57 -10.31 -14.76
CA GLU A 216 9.01 -9.96 -14.81
C GLU A 216 9.64 -10.21 -16.18
N ASP A 217 9.09 -11.16 -16.95
CA ASP A 217 9.52 -11.46 -18.32
C ASP A 217 9.12 -10.37 -19.34
N ASP A 218 8.15 -9.50 -18.99
CA ASP A 218 7.75 -8.40 -19.86
C ASP A 218 8.79 -7.28 -19.79
N GLU A 219 9.44 -6.96 -20.91
CA GLU A 219 10.46 -5.92 -20.99
C GLU A 219 9.97 -4.53 -20.53
N THR A 220 8.66 -4.28 -20.57
CA THR A 220 8.03 -3.03 -20.11
C THR A 220 7.64 -3.04 -18.64
N SER A 221 7.76 -4.18 -17.96
CA SER A 221 7.52 -4.31 -16.51
C SER A 221 8.55 -3.52 -15.72
N SER A 222 8.12 -2.88 -14.63
CA SER A 222 9.03 -2.22 -13.69
C SER A 222 9.94 -3.21 -12.96
N THR A 223 9.55 -4.49 -12.88
CA THR A 223 10.34 -5.55 -12.25
C THR A 223 11.15 -6.39 -13.23
N SER A 224 11.16 -6.06 -14.52
CA SER A 224 12.03 -6.75 -15.47
C SER A 224 13.50 -6.49 -15.19
N ASP A 225 14.37 -7.44 -15.56
CA ASP A 225 15.82 -7.37 -15.34
C ASP A 225 16.45 -6.03 -15.76
N PHE A 226 15.97 -5.46 -16.86
CA PHE A 226 16.48 -4.20 -17.39
C PHE A 226 15.95 -2.98 -16.62
N ASN A 227 14.68 -3.00 -16.20
CA ASN A 227 14.01 -1.86 -15.58
C ASN A 227 14.19 -1.80 -14.06
N LEU A 228 14.57 -2.91 -13.42
CA LEU A 228 14.69 -3.02 -11.96
C LEU A 228 15.58 -1.92 -11.35
N GLY A 229 16.71 -1.59 -12.01
CA GLY A 229 17.56 -0.48 -11.59
C GLY A 229 16.83 0.87 -11.56
N GLY A 230 15.99 1.14 -12.55
CA GLY A 230 15.12 2.32 -12.56
C GLY A 230 14.05 2.29 -11.46
N THR A 231 13.51 1.11 -11.16
CA THR A 231 12.52 0.91 -10.09
C THR A 231 13.10 1.17 -8.72
N CYS A 232 14.28 0.63 -8.40
CA CYS A 232 14.99 0.96 -7.17
C CYS A 232 15.42 2.44 -7.12
N GLY A 233 15.72 3.02 -8.29
CA GLY A 233 16.15 4.39 -8.48
C GLY A 233 15.05 5.45 -8.49
N LYS A 234 13.79 5.08 -8.22
CA LYS A 234 12.67 6.04 -8.10
C LYS A 234 13.00 7.16 -7.13
N GLU A 235 12.44 8.34 -7.38
CA GLU A 235 12.71 9.53 -6.58
C GLU A 235 12.40 9.28 -5.10
N GLY A 236 13.37 9.57 -4.22
CA GLY A 236 13.24 9.34 -2.79
C GLY A 236 13.56 7.91 -2.32
N CYS A 237 13.91 6.99 -3.24
CA CYS A 237 14.32 5.61 -2.92
C CYS A 237 15.85 5.48 -2.87
N HIS A 238 16.49 4.95 -3.92
CA HIS A 238 17.95 4.78 -4.00
C HIS A 238 18.59 5.73 -5.03
N PRO A 239 19.03 6.95 -4.62
CA PRO A 239 19.58 7.93 -5.54
C PRO A 239 20.82 7.42 -6.27
N GLY A 240 20.85 7.62 -7.59
CA GLY A 240 21.97 7.23 -8.45
C GLY A 240 21.90 5.80 -8.98
N VAL A 241 20.87 5.03 -8.62
CA VAL A 241 20.53 3.78 -9.33
C VAL A 241 19.76 4.15 -10.59
N ASN A 242 20.22 3.66 -11.74
CA ASN A 242 19.63 3.94 -13.06
C ASN A 242 19.17 2.62 -13.72
N PRO A 243 18.32 2.66 -14.76
CA PRO A 243 18.00 1.48 -15.56
C PRO A 243 19.26 0.75 -16.04
N GLY A 244 19.22 -0.59 -16.01
CA GLY A 244 20.37 -1.45 -16.31
C GLY A 244 21.47 -1.50 -15.22
N ALA A 245 21.32 -0.76 -14.12
CA ALA A 245 22.20 -0.94 -12.96
C ALA A 245 21.95 -2.31 -12.33
N ARG A 246 23.03 -3.08 -12.12
CA ARG A 246 22.99 -4.31 -11.32
C ARG A 246 22.88 -3.92 -9.85
N VAL A 247 21.64 -3.75 -9.37
CA VAL A 247 21.36 -3.51 -7.96
C VAL A 247 21.58 -4.83 -7.21
N TRP A 248 22.37 -4.80 -6.14
CA TRP A 248 22.62 -6.00 -5.36
C TRP A 248 21.34 -6.43 -4.64
N MET A 249 20.83 -7.57 -5.06
CA MET A 249 19.57 -8.16 -4.64
C MET A 249 19.55 -8.37 -3.13
N GLY A 250 18.69 -7.63 -2.43
CA GLY A 250 17.86 -8.32 -1.46
C GLY A 250 16.99 -9.24 -2.29
N MET A 251 17.22 -10.55 -2.21
CA MET A 251 16.50 -11.56 -2.99
C MET A 251 15.03 -11.60 -2.54
N THR A 252 14.24 -10.61 -2.92
CA THR A 252 12.79 -10.62 -2.79
C THR A 252 12.25 -11.56 -3.86
N HIS A 253 11.40 -12.51 -3.47
CA HIS A 253 10.75 -13.50 -4.34
C HIS A 253 11.67 -14.61 -4.91
N TYR A 254 12.87 -14.78 -4.37
CA TYR A 254 13.73 -15.92 -4.65
C TYR A 254 14.16 -16.61 -3.34
N ASP A 255 13.91 -17.92 -3.21
CA ASP A 255 14.42 -18.70 -2.07
C ASP A 255 15.88 -19.09 -2.34
N GLN A 256 16.76 -18.64 -1.45
CA GLN A 256 18.18 -19.01 -1.47
C GLN A 256 18.42 -20.51 -1.28
N HIS A 257 17.44 -21.27 -0.76
CA HIS A 257 17.59 -22.71 -0.55
C HIS A 257 17.36 -23.55 -1.82
N GLU A 258 16.69 -23.00 -2.84
CA GLU A 258 16.52 -23.65 -4.15
C GLU A 258 17.70 -23.39 -5.08
N GLN A 259 18.41 -22.28 -4.89
CA GLN A 259 19.74 -22.12 -5.46
C GLN A 259 20.67 -23.01 -4.64
N THR A 260 21.16 -24.13 -5.17
CA THR A 260 22.29 -24.83 -4.56
C THR A 260 23.51 -23.91 -4.70
N PRO A 261 23.90 -23.09 -3.70
CA PRO A 261 25.10 -22.32 -3.85
C PRO A 261 26.19 -23.35 -3.61
N ASP A 262 27.03 -23.64 -4.59
CA ASP A 262 28.28 -24.31 -4.26
C ASP A 262 28.91 -23.46 -3.15
N LEU A 263 29.00 -24.02 -1.94
CA LEU A 263 29.69 -23.39 -0.83
C LEU A 263 31.16 -23.41 -1.19
N VAL A 264 31.60 -22.40 -1.93
CA VAL A 264 32.99 -22.21 -2.30
C VAL A 264 33.75 -21.75 -1.05
N PHE A 265 34.17 -22.71 -0.24
CA PHE A 265 35.08 -22.47 0.89
C PHE A 265 36.48 -22.07 0.39
N ASP A 266 36.86 -22.48 -0.82
CA ASP A 266 38.11 -22.07 -1.46
C ASP A 266 37.97 -20.70 -2.14
N LYS A 267 38.29 -19.65 -1.40
CA LYS A 267 38.18 -18.25 -1.84
C LYS A 267 39.42 -17.78 -2.63
N SER A 268 40.37 -18.67 -2.92
CA SER A 268 41.65 -18.31 -3.55
C SER A 268 41.51 -17.90 -5.03
N GLY A 269 40.46 -18.39 -5.70
CA GLY A 269 40.16 -18.08 -7.11
C GLY A 269 39.18 -16.95 -7.34
N LEU A 270 38.56 -16.39 -6.28
CA LEU A 270 37.50 -15.39 -6.43
C LEU A 270 38.06 -14.05 -6.92
N ASP A 271 37.43 -13.49 -7.96
CA ASP A 271 37.73 -12.16 -8.45
C ASP A 271 37.33 -11.07 -7.43
N VAL A 272 37.72 -9.82 -7.69
CA VAL A 272 37.49 -8.70 -6.76
C VAL A 272 35.99 -8.45 -6.50
N LYS A 273 35.13 -8.68 -7.49
CA LYS A 273 33.66 -8.53 -7.40
C LYS A 273 33.03 -9.71 -6.67
N GLU A 274 33.51 -10.93 -6.90
CA GLU A 274 33.03 -12.13 -6.21
C GLU A 274 33.37 -12.11 -4.72
N ARG A 275 34.55 -11.59 -4.35
CA ARG A 275 34.90 -11.37 -2.94
C ARG A 275 34.01 -10.35 -2.27
N ALA A 276 33.67 -9.27 -2.96
CA ALA A 276 32.70 -8.32 -2.43
C ALA A 276 31.35 -9.03 -2.18
N TYR A 277 30.90 -9.87 -3.11
CA TYR A 277 29.61 -10.58 -3.06
C TYR A 277 29.49 -11.51 -1.86
N TYR A 278 30.48 -12.36 -1.63
CA TYR A 278 30.43 -13.35 -0.55
C TYR A 278 30.87 -12.82 0.82
N LEU A 279 31.54 -11.66 0.89
CA LEU A 279 32.19 -11.20 2.13
C LEU A 279 31.72 -9.82 2.59
N GLY A 280 31.01 -9.07 1.75
CA GLY A 280 30.62 -7.69 2.03
C GLY A 280 31.78 -6.68 1.97
N PRO A 281 31.50 -5.37 2.15
CA PRO A 281 32.52 -4.31 2.11
C PRO A 281 33.55 -4.42 3.25
N ILE A 282 33.14 -5.07 4.34
CA ILE A 282 33.98 -5.45 5.46
C ILE A 282 33.84 -6.95 5.53
N ASN A 283 34.88 -7.69 5.17
CA ASN A 283 34.93 -9.16 5.26
C ASN A 283 34.81 -9.59 6.73
N LEU A 284 33.60 -9.55 7.27
CA LEU A 284 33.33 -9.73 8.70
C LEU A 284 33.77 -11.11 9.15
N ALA A 285 33.58 -12.12 8.30
CA ALA A 285 34.06 -13.48 8.54
C ALA A 285 35.59 -13.54 8.74
N PHE A 286 36.38 -12.83 7.92
CA PHE A 286 37.84 -12.75 8.08
C PHE A 286 38.24 -12.07 9.39
N TYR A 287 37.57 -10.98 9.78
CA TYR A 287 37.87 -10.31 11.05
C TYR A 287 37.46 -11.13 12.27
N ILE A 288 36.33 -11.85 12.18
CA ILE A 288 35.91 -12.81 13.21
C ILE A 288 36.93 -13.94 13.35
N GLU A 289 37.40 -14.52 12.24
CA GLU A 289 38.42 -15.56 12.23
C GLU A 289 39.73 -15.08 12.85
N ILE A 290 40.23 -13.91 12.42
CA ILE A 290 41.43 -13.29 13.00
C ILE A 290 41.25 -13.03 14.49
N PHE A 291 40.10 -12.51 14.92
CA PHE A 291 39.80 -12.25 16.32
C PHE A 291 39.92 -13.54 17.15
N PHE A 292 39.32 -14.64 16.69
CA PHE A 292 39.40 -15.92 17.40
C PHE A 292 40.80 -16.54 17.38
N ILE A 293 41.56 -16.40 16.29
CA ILE A 293 42.97 -16.84 16.23
C ILE A 293 43.80 -16.06 17.26
N LEU A 294 43.70 -14.72 17.28
CA LEU A 294 44.44 -13.88 18.21
C LEU A 294 44.05 -14.17 19.66
N LEU A 295 42.76 -14.34 19.94
CA LEU A 295 42.25 -14.71 21.26
C LEU A 295 42.83 -16.06 21.70
N THR A 296 42.76 -17.08 20.85
CA THR A 296 43.23 -18.44 21.14
C THR A 296 44.75 -18.46 21.38
N CYS A 297 45.53 -17.82 20.50
CA CYS A 297 46.98 -17.71 20.68
C CYS A 297 47.34 -16.99 21.98
N THR A 298 46.63 -15.91 22.32
CA THR A 298 46.87 -15.16 23.56
C THR A 298 46.61 -16.02 24.78
N VAL A 299 45.48 -16.73 24.83
CA VAL A 299 45.14 -17.63 25.95
C VAL A 299 46.19 -18.74 26.10
N VAL A 300 46.59 -19.37 25.00
CA VAL A 300 47.61 -20.44 25.01
C VAL A 300 48.96 -19.91 25.51
N ILE A 301 49.40 -18.75 25.04
CA ILE A 301 50.66 -18.13 25.49
C ILE A 301 50.62 -17.84 26.99
N VAL A 302 49.53 -17.26 27.48
CA VAL A 302 49.36 -16.97 28.91
C VAL A 302 49.42 -18.25 29.75
N LEU A 303 48.73 -19.31 29.33
CA LEU A 303 48.78 -20.60 30.02
C LEU A 303 50.18 -21.21 30.02
N ILE A 304 50.91 -21.15 28.91
CA ILE A 304 52.30 -21.62 28.83
C ILE A 304 53.18 -20.84 29.80
N ILE A 305 53.04 -19.51 29.86
CA ILE A 305 53.80 -18.67 30.81
C ILE A 305 53.52 -19.09 32.25
N PHE A 306 52.25 -19.30 32.62
CA PHE A 306 51.89 -19.77 33.97
C PHE A 306 52.54 -21.12 34.31
N VAL A 307 52.52 -22.08 33.38
CA VAL A 307 53.15 -23.40 33.57
C VAL A 307 54.67 -23.28 33.71
N LEU A 308 55.32 -22.43 32.90
CA LEU A 308 56.76 -22.19 32.99
C LEU A 308 57.16 -21.52 34.31
N LEU A 309 56.38 -20.54 34.76
CA LEU A 309 56.60 -19.87 36.05
C LEU A 309 56.43 -20.83 37.23
N ASP A 310 55.41 -21.70 37.21
CA ASP A 310 55.23 -22.74 38.23
C ASP A 310 56.42 -23.72 38.25
N LEU A 311 56.86 -24.18 37.06
CA LEU A 311 58.02 -25.08 36.94
C LEU A 311 59.31 -24.45 37.47
N LEU A 312 59.59 -23.19 37.09
CA LEU A 312 60.76 -22.45 37.58
C LEU A 312 60.73 -22.28 39.10
N THR A 313 59.54 -22.00 39.66
CA THR A 313 59.35 -21.87 41.11
C THR A 313 59.64 -23.20 41.81
N ARG A 314 59.15 -24.33 41.28
CA ARG A 314 59.45 -25.67 41.83
C ARG A 314 60.93 -26.04 41.74
N ILE A 315 61.61 -25.72 40.63
CA ILE A 315 63.05 -25.95 40.47
C ILE A 315 63.84 -25.13 41.49
N LYS A 316 63.47 -23.86 41.71
CA LYS A 316 64.13 -22.98 42.68
C LYS A 316 63.97 -23.49 44.12
N MET A 317 62.77 -23.97 44.48
CA MET A 317 62.51 -24.56 45.79
C MET A 317 63.35 -25.83 46.03
N LYS A 318 63.50 -26.72 45.03
CA LYS A 318 64.34 -27.93 45.15
C LYS A 318 65.84 -27.66 45.33
N LYS A 319 66.35 -26.48 44.96
CA LYS A 319 67.76 -26.10 45.17
C LYS A 319 68.06 -25.63 46.59
N HIS A 320 67.04 -25.38 47.41
CA HIS A 320 67.18 -24.90 48.79
C HIS A 320 66.95 -26.00 49.84
N PHE A 321 66.73 -27.25 49.40
CA PHE A 321 66.71 -28.46 50.23
C PHE A 321 67.86 -29.36 49.81
#